data_AF-A0A5B2UL14-F1
#
_entry.id   AF-A0A5B2UL14-F1
#
_cell.length_a   1.000
_cell.length_b   1.000
_cell.length_c   1.000
_cell.angle_alpha   90.00
_cell.angle_beta   90.00
_cell.angle_gamma   90.00
#
_symmetry.space_group_name_H-M   'P 1'
#
loop_
_entity.id
_entity.type
_entity.pdbx_description
1 polymer ?
#
loop_
_entity_poly.entity_id
_entity_poly.type
_entity_poly.pdbx_seq_one_letter_code
_entity_poly.pdbx_strand_id
1 'polypeptide(L)'
;MMLEVAVIVLALLWVGTLVVLLRHMRQQRELALQQAERDAVRDQRLREMAKRVDNYQQSAVRVGEDVHELRAILAPLPDKLSALEQRDPANLSFAQAAKLVGMGATVDELTQSCGLTQAEAQLMSKLHKS
;
A
#
# COMPACT_ATOMS: atom_id res chain seq x y z
N MET A 1 -52.86 -69.89 8.71
CA MET A 1 -53.67 -68.67 8.93
C MET A 1 -52.90 -67.59 9.71
N MET A 2 -52.70 -67.67 11.04
CA MET A 2 -52.01 -66.58 11.78
C MET A 2 -50.55 -66.32 11.36
N LEU A 3 -49.77 -67.37 11.10
CA LEU A 3 -48.37 -67.26 10.64
C LEU A 3 -48.25 -66.65 9.24
N GLU A 4 -49.15 -67.00 8.31
CA GLU A 4 -49.13 -66.48 6.93
C GLU A 4 -49.40 -64.98 6.92
N VAL A 5 -50.38 -64.52 7.72
CA VAL A 5 -50.68 -63.10 7.86
C VAL A 5 -49.47 -62.35 8.45
N ALA A 6 -48.80 -62.92 9.45
CA ALA A 6 -47.62 -62.30 10.04
C ALA A 6 -46.46 -62.16 9.03
N VAL A 7 -46.22 -63.17 8.19
CA VAL A 7 -45.17 -63.12 7.15
C VAL A 7 -45.50 -62.06 6.09
N ILE A 8 -46.76 -61.96 5.67
CA ILE A 8 -47.20 -60.94 4.70
C ILE A 8 -46.99 -59.53 5.27
N VAL A 9 -47.37 -59.29 6.52
CA VAL A 9 -47.17 -58.00 7.18
C VAL A 9 -45.68 -57.66 7.29
N LEU A 10 -44.84 -58.63 7.67
CA LEU A 10 -43.39 -58.42 7.77
C LEU A 10 -42.78 -58.09 6.39
N ALA A 11 -43.21 -58.77 5.34
CA ALA A 11 -42.76 -58.51 3.97
C ALA A 11 -43.14 -57.10 3.50
N LEU A 12 -44.36 -56.64 3.79
CA LEU A 12 -44.80 -55.28 3.45
C LEU A 12 -43.99 -54.21 4.20
N LEU A 13 -43.68 -54.43 5.49
CA LEU A 13 -42.82 -53.54 6.27
C LEU A 13 -41.39 -53.51 5.70
N TRP A 14 -40.85 -54.65 5.30
CA TRP A 14 -39.54 -54.74 4.66
C TRP A 14 -39.48 -53.99 3.32
N VAL A 15 -40.51 -54.15 2.48
CA VAL A 15 -40.59 -53.42 1.20
C VAL A 15 -40.73 -51.92 1.45
N GLY A 16 -41.56 -51.50 2.42
CA GLY A 16 -41.73 -50.09 2.77
C GLY A 16 -40.43 -49.44 3.24
N THR A 17 -39.71 -50.09 4.15
CA THR A 17 -38.41 -49.61 4.65
C THR A 17 -37.36 -49.54 3.55
N LEU A 18 -37.30 -50.55 2.67
CA LEU A 18 -36.39 -50.55 1.52
C LEU A 18 -36.68 -49.38 0.56
N VAL A 19 -37.95 -49.10 0.26
CA VAL A 19 -38.34 -47.97 -0.60
C VAL A 19 -37.95 -46.64 0.02
N VAL A 20 -38.16 -46.45 1.32
CA VAL A 20 -37.77 -45.22 2.03
C VAL A 20 -36.25 -45.05 2.00
N LEU A 21 -35.49 -46.12 2.26
CA LEU A 21 -34.03 -46.08 2.26
C LEU A 21 -33.48 -45.73 0.87
N LEU A 22 -34.02 -46.35 -0.19
CA LEU A 22 -33.62 -46.05 -1.57
C LEU A 22 -33.95 -44.60 -1.96
N ARG A 23 -35.10 -44.07 -1.56
CA ARG A 23 -35.45 -42.66 -1.77
C ARG A 23 -34.48 -41.73 -1.04
N HIS A 24 -34.16 -42.03 0.21
CA HIS A 24 -33.24 -41.22 1.00
C HIS A 24 -31.83 -41.23 0.38
N MET A 25 -31.33 -42.39 -0.05
CA MET A 25 -30.04 -42.49 -0.73
C MET A 25 -30.00 -41.70 -2.06
N ARG A 26 -31.08 -41.74 -2.85
CA ARG A 26 -31.17 -40.94 -4.08
C ARG A 26 -31.14 -39.44 -3.78
N GLN A 27 -31.94 -39.00 -2.81
CA GLN A 27 -31.99 -37.60 -2.41
C GLN A 27 -30.64 -37.11 -1.86
N GLN A 28 -29.96 -37.92 -1.06
CA GLN A 28 -28.62 -37.59 -0.57
C GLN A 28 -27.60 -37.45 -1.70
N ARG A 29 -27.66 -38.30 -2.74
CA ARG A 29 -26.77 -38.18 -3.91
C ARG A 29 -27.00 -36.88 -4.67
N GLU A 30 -28.25 -36.50 -4.89
CA GLU A 30 -28.59 -35.24 -5.56
C GLU A 30 -28.10 -34.02 -4.76
N LEU A 31 -28.31 -34.03 -3.44
CA LEU A 31 -27.82 -32.98 -2.56
C LEU A 31 -26.28 -32.92 -2.54
N ALA A 32 -25.60 -34.07 -2.52
CA ALA A 32 -24.13 -34.13 -2.54
C ALA A 32 -23.56 -33.57 -3.86
N LEU A 33 -24.20 -33.85 -5.00
CA LEU A 33 -23.81 -33.29 -6.30
C LEU A 33 -24.01 -31.77 -6.33
N GLN A 34 -25.14 -31.27 -5.83
CA GLN A 34 -25.40 -29.84 -5.74
C GLN A 34 -24.45 -29.14 -4.77
N GLN A 35 -24.11 -29.78 -3.65
CA GLN A 35 -23.12 -29.26 -2.71
C GLN A 35 -21.74 -29.19 -3.36
N ALA A 36 -21.30 -30.25 -4.05
CA ALA A 36 -20.01 -30.26 -4.75
C ALA A 36 -19.90 -29.15 -5.80
N GLU A 37 -20.98 -28.87 -6.55
CA GLU A 37 -21.01 -27.77 -7.51
C GLU A 37 -20.89 -26.40 -6.82
N ARG A 38 -21.64 -26.20 -5.73
CA ARG A 38 -21.59 -24.95 -4.94
C ARG A 38 -20.22 -24.75 -4.29
N ASP A 39 -19.62 -25.83 -3.80
CA ASP A 39 -18.30 -25.80 -3.17
C ASP A 39 -17.21 -25.55 -4.21
N ALA A 40 -17.32 -26.12 -5.41
CA ALA A 40 -16.39 -25.82 -6.51
C ALA A 40 -16.38 -24.32 -6.88
N VAL A 41 -17.56 -23.69 -6.95
CA VAL A 41 -17.68 -22.24 -7.19
C VAL A 41 -17.10 -21.42 -6.04
N ARG A 42 -17.36 -21.82 -4.79
CA ARG A 42 -16.79 -21.16 -3.60
C ARG A 42 -15.26 -21.27 -3.58
N ASP A 43 -14.73 -22.44 -3.89
CA ASP A 43 -13.29 -22.70 -3.95
C ASP A 43 -12.62 -21.91 -5.07
N GLN A 44 -13.28 -21.71 -6.20
CA GLN A 44 -12.78 -20.82 -7.25
C GLN A 44 -12.65 -19.39 -6.74
N ARG A 45 -13.68 -18.86 -6.06
CA ARG A 45 -13.63 -17.51 -5.47
C ARG A 45 -12.55 -17.39 -4.41
N LEU A 46 -12.43 -18.38 -3.52
CA LEU A 46 -11.37 -18.45 -2.50
C LEU A 46 -9.98 -18.42 -3.14
N ARG A 47 -9.76 -19.23 -4.18
CA ARG A 47 -8.50 -19.25 -4.94
C ARG A 47 -8.20 -17.91 -5.61
N GLU A 48 -9.21 -17.26 -6.18
CA GLU A 48 -9.03 -15.93 -6.79
C GLU A 48 -8.65 -14.88 -5.75
N MET A 49 -9.32 -14.86 -4.60
CA MET A 49 -8.98 -13.93 -3.51
C MET A 49 -7.58 -14.21 -2.95
N ALA A 50 -7.23 -15.48 -2.74
CA ALA A 50 -5.89 -15.87 -2.31
C ALA A 50 -4.81 -15.39 -3.30
N LYS A 51 -5.05 -15.55 -4.61
CA LYS A 51 -4.15 -15.05 -5.65
C LYS A 51 -4.00 -13.53 -5.64
N ARG A 52 -5.09 -12.79 -5.41
CA ARG A 52 -5.04 -11.33 -5.28
C ARG A 52 -4.19 -10.92 -4.08
N VAL A 53 -4.36 -11.59 -2.93
CA VAL A 53 -3.56 -11.32 -1.72
C VAL A 53 -2.09 -11.61 -1.95
N ASP A 54 -1.74 -12.73 -2.59
CA ASP A 54 -0.37 -13.09 -2.93
C ASP A 54 0.29 -12.02 -3.82
N ASN A 55 -0.42 -11.58 -4.86
CA ASN A 55 0.05 -10.48 -5.72
C ASN A 55 0.25 -9.16 -4.93
N TYR A 56 -0.64 -8.85 -3.99
CA TYR A 56 -0.49 -7.66 -3.13
C TYR A 56 0.73 -7.78 -2.22
N GLN A 57 0.98 -8.95 -1.63
CA GLN A 57 2.16 -9.18 -0.80
C GLN A 57 3.45 -9.04 -1.60
N GLN A 58 3.52 -9.62 -2.79
CA GLN A 58 4.67 -9.46 -3.68
C GLN A 58 4.88 -8.00 -4.09
N SER A 59 3.81 -7.28 -4.43
CA SER A 59 3.87 -5.86 -4.75
C SER A 59 4.36 -5.02 -3.57
N ALA A 60 3.86 -5.30 -2.35
CA ALA A 60 4.28 -4.60 -1.14
C ALA A 60 5.77 -4.79 -0.83
N VAL A 61 6.31 -6.00 -1.03
CA VAL A 61 7.75 -6.27 -0.90
C VAL A 61 8.55 -5.42 -1.89
N ARG A 62 8.13 -5.39 -3.16
CA ARG A 62 8.80 -4.62 -4.21
C ARG A 62 8.76 -3.11 -3.96
N VAL A 63 7.64 -2.58 -3.49
CA VAL A 63 7.55 -1.17 -3.06
C VAL A 63 8.49 -0.90 -1.89
N GLY A 64 8.64 -1.85 -0.96
CA GLY A 64 9.61 -1.74 0.13
C GLY A 64 11.06 -1.66 -0.37
N GLU A 65 11.42 -2.45 -1.39
CA GLU A 65 12.72 -2.39 -2.05
C GLU A 65 12.94 -1.04 -2.76
N ASP A 66 11.96 -0.57 -3.54
CA ASP A 66 12.03 0.72 -4.24
C ASP A 66 12.19 1.89 -3.24
N VAL A 67 11.46 1.84 -2.12
CA VAL A 67 11.58 2.84 -1.04
C VAL A 67 12.95 2.77 -0.37
N HIS A 68 13.52 1.57 -0.19
CA HIS A 68 14.86 1.40 0.35
C HIS A 68 15.93 1.97 -0.58
N GLU A 69 15.82 1.71 -1.88
CA GLU A 69 16.72 2.26 -2.90
C GLU A 69 16.62 3.78 -2.97
N LEU A 70 15.41 4.34 -2.98
CA LEU A 70 15.20 5.79 -2.96
C LEU A 70 15.80 6.41 -1.69
N ARG A 71 15.66 5.75 -0.54
CA ARG A 71 16.28 6.19 0.71
C ARG A 71 17.80 6.13 0.65
N ALA A 72 18.39 5.14 -0.01
CA ALA A 72 19.83 5.06 -0.21
C ALA A 72 20.35 6.20 -1.09
N ILE A 73 19.60 6.61 -2.12
CA ILE A 73 19.92 7.75 -2.98
C ILE A 73 19.76 9.08 -2.23
N LEU A 74 18.73 9.21 -1.40
CA LEU A 74 18.44 10.42 -0.63
C LEU A 74 19.32 10.59 0.62
N ALA A 75 19.84 9.50 1.19
CA ALA A 75 20.72 9.53 2.38
C ALA A 75 21.94 10.46 2.24
N PRO A 76 22.67 10.52 1.10
CA PRO A 76 23.81 11.42 0.94
C PRO A 76 23.45 12.86 0.54
N LEU A 77 22.19 13.17 0.18
CA LEU A 77 21.78 14.54 -0.15
C LEU A 77 21.93 15.53 1.02
N PRO A 78 21.48 15.25 2.26
CA PRO A 78 21.67 16.16 3.39
C PRO A 78 23.15 16.37 3.74
N ASP A 79 23.99 15.34 3.58
CA ASP A 79 25.43 15.48 3.79
C ASP A 79 26.08 16.35 2.72
N LYS A 80 25.64 16.25 1.46
CA LYS A 80 26.09 17.14 0.38
C LYS A 80 25.57 18.57 0.56
N LEU A 81 24.34 18.75 1.03
CA LEU A 81 23.76 20.05 1.36
C LEU A 81 24.53 20.73 2.50
N SER A 82 24.81 20.01 3.59
CA SER A 82 25.59 20.55 4.71
C SER A 82 27.04 20.85 4.31
N ALA A 83 27.66 20.01 3.47
CA ALA A 83 28.97 20.29 2.90
C ALA A 83 28.96 21.52 1.96
N LEU A 84 27.88 21.76 1.22
CA LEU A 84 27.70 22.96 0.40
C LEU A 84 27.48 24.21 1.27
N GLU A 85 26.66 24.14 2.31
CA GLU A 85 26.48 25.24 3.27
C GLU A 85 27.79 25.61 3.98
N GLN A 86 28.62 24.63 4.35
CA GLN A 86 29.92 24.88 4.97
C GLN A 86 30.97 25.41 3.99
N ARG A 87 30.81 25.12 2.69
CA ARG A 87 31.80 25.47 1.66
C ARG A 87 31.50 26.80 0.96
N ASP A 88 30.33 27.39 1.19
CA ASP A 88 29.91 28.63 0.53
C ASP A 88 29.90 29.84 1.49
N PRO A 89 31.06 30.49 1.72
CA PRO A 89 31.12 31.75 2.47
C PRO A 89 30.37 32.91 1.78
N ALA A 90 29.99 32.78 0.50
CA ALA A 90 29.21 33.79 -0.21
C ALA A 90 27.70 33.68 0.09
N ASN A 91 27.14 32.47 0.27
CA ASN A 91 25.72 32.34 0.63
C ASN A 91 25.39 32.85 2.04
N LEU A 92 26.31 32.72 3.00
CA LEU A 92 26.21 33.36 4.31
C LEU A 92 26.22 34.90 4.21
N SER A 93 27.04 35.46 3.31
CA SER A 93 27.08 36.92 3.09
C SER A 93 25.82 37.44 2.39
N PHE A 94 25.22 36.70 1.45
CA PHE A 94 23.95 37.08 0.82
C PHE A 94 22.75 36.98 1.78
N ALA A 95 22.67 35.95 2.61
CA ALA A 95 21.63 35.83 3.63
C ALA A 95 21.74 36.91 4.72
N GLN A 96 22.96 37.27 5.13
CA GLN A 96 23.22 38.39 6.05
C GLN A 96 22.94 39.74 5.39
N ALA A 97 23.32 39.94 4.12
CA ALA A 97 23.05 41.16 3.36
C ALA A 97 21.53 41.36 3.15
N ALA A 98 20.77 40.31 2.84
CA ALA A 98 19.31 40.39 2.71
C ALA A 98 18.63 40.79 4.04
N LYS A 99 19.13 40.26 5.16
CA LYS A 99 18.63 40.61 6.50
C LYS A 99 18.98 42.05 6.90
N LEU A 100 20.19 42.54 6.57
CA LEU A 100 20.63 43.92 6.83
C LEU A 100 19.91 44.94 5.93
N VAL A 101 19.66 44.61 4.66
CA VAL A 101 18.85 45.42 3.74
C VAL A 101 17.40 45.52 4.22
N GLY A 102 16.82 44.44 4.74
CA GLY A 102 15.48 44.46 5.37
C GLY A 102 15.37 45.33 6.63
N MET A 103 16.51 45.67 7.26
CA MET A 103 16.58 46.57 8.41
C MET A 103 16.87 48.03 8.03
N GLY A 104 16.99 48.35 6.73
CA GLY A 104 17.22 49.72 6.25
C GLY A 104 18.66 50.20 6.29
N ALA A 105 19.64 49.28 6.38
CA ALA A 105 21.07 49.62 6.34
C ALA A 105 21.46 50.25 4.99
N THR A 106 22.36 51.25 5.03
CA THR A 106 22.79 51.99 3.84
C THR A 106 23.83 51.20 3.03
N VAL A 107 23.86 51.43 1.72
CA VAL A 107 24.64 50.67 0.72
C VAL A 107 26.14 50.58 1.08
N ASP A 108 26.66 51.58 1.80
CA ASP A 108 28.08 51.66 2.20
C ASP A 108 28.47 50.61 3.26
N GLU A 109 27.58 50.31 4.21
CA GLU A 109 27.81 49.29 5.26
C GLU A 109 27.78 47.86 4.70
N LEU A 110 27.00 47.62 3.65
CA LEU A 110 26.90 46.31 2.97
C LEU A 110 28.17 45.97 2.19
N THR A 111 28.84 46.97 1.62
CA THR A 111 30.14 46.81 0.95
C THR A 111 31.26 46.47 1.94
N GLN A 112 31.28 47.13 3.11
CA GLN A 112 32.40 47.01 4.06
C GLN A 112 32.30 45.78 4.98
N SER A 113 31.08 45.36 5.34
CA SER A 113 30.86 44.22 6.24
C SER A 113 30.72 42.87 5.53
N CYS A 114 30.22 42.86 4.29
CA CYS A 114 29.88 41.63 3.58
C CYS A 114 30.75 41.38 2.32
N GLY A 115 31.69 42.28 1.99
CA GLY A 115 32.66 42.10 0.90
C GLY A 115 32.05 42.09 -0.50
N LEU A 116 30.85 42.65 -0.68
CA LEU A 116 30.18 42.72 -1.99
C LEU A 116 30.78 43.82 -2.86
N THR A 117 30.72 43.64 -4.18
CA THR A 117 31.08 44.70 -5.13
C THR A 117 29.98 45.76 -5.19
N GLN A 118 30.34 47.03 -5.46
CA GLN A 118 29.41 48.17 -5.47
C GLN A 118 28.20 47.96 -6.43
N ALA A 119 28.39 47.17 -7.48
CA ALA A 119 27.35 46.79 -8.44
C ALA A 119 26.32 45.81 -7.85
N GLU A 120 26.74 44.85 -7.02
CA GLU A 120 25.87 43.83 -6.41
C GLU A 120 25.01 44.42 -5.28
N ALA A 121 25.58 45.34 -4.49
CA ALA A 121 24.85 46.04 -3.43
C ALA A 121 23.75 46.96 -4.01
N GLN A 122 24.01 47.63 -5.14
CA GLN A 122 23.00 48.43 -5.84
C GLN A 122 21.89 47.59 -6.46
N LEU A 123 22.18 46.37 -6.92
CA LEU A 123 21.18 45.46 -7.48
C LEU A 123 20.22 44.94 -6.40
N MET A 124 20.75 44.56 -5.22
CA MET A 124 19.95 44.11 -4.08
C MET A 124 19.05 45.23 -3.51
N SER A 125 19.56 46.46 -3.43
CA SER A 125 18.77 47.64 -3.02
C SER A 125 17.58 47.91 -3.96
N LYS A 126 17.75 47.69 -5.27
CA LYS A 126 16.68 47.91 -6.26
C LYS A 126 15.68 46.77 -6.31
N LEU A 127 16.10 45.53 -6.06
CA LEU A 127 15.23 44.36 -6.07
C LEU A 127 14.28 44.29 -4.85
N HIS A 128 14.71 44.82 -3.70
CA HIS A 128 13.89 44.85 -2.47
C HIS A 128 13.10 46.16 -2.26
N LYS A 129 13.18 47.14 -3.16
CA LYS A 129 12.40 48.40 -3.08
C LYS A 129 11.07 48.33 -3.87
N SER A 130 10.66 47.15 -4.34
CA SER A 130 9.32 46.89 -4.89
C SER A 130 8.49 46.04 -3.95
#